data_AF-A0AAX1N8F9-F1
#
_entry.id   AF-A0AAX1N8F9-F1
#
_cell.length_a   1.000
_cell.length_b   1.000
_cell.length_c   1.000
_cell.angle_alpha   90.00
_cell.angle_beta   90.00
_cell.angle_gamma   90.00
#
_symmetry.space_group_name_H-M   'P 1'
#
loop_
_entity.id
_entity.type
_entity.pdbx_description
1 polymer ?
#
loop_
_entity_poly.entity_id
_entity_poly.type
_entity_poly.pdbx_seq_one_letter_code
_entity_poly.pdbx_strand_id
1 'polypeptide(L)'
;MIFNKYRSLIAALAVAFLASCTLEVDDFQPSSGADKDGKALNFTSYVALGNSLTAGVTDNAWMAKSQVNSYPQLIANKLQEVGLGAQGFNQPLISHSGEEYFGAPFILTSQGPCFSCKTPKVPTSNIYQEHANGGFHNMAVSGMKAVEVNNPALAAGLYGYFASAPGQSTVLSDALSLDPTFFSMWLGANDVLGYATTGGSMGPGAITSQSDYEAAVGMVLDSMDARGAKGVLLNIPDITNAALFQTTPNTLEKMLVANGMELTDEFLALVNGYLASAFDPVIRAQIEAGRSTIVSLLTPIPAAGNANTIAIAVNTAPNLGKDPSVAADLAYTVVYLGAYNEALGMGASMEQAHQAGLAYAASAEGQANIAQLVALGIDQSWATMTGTDEEVDEIIDNAVTSTIAQLKVAGYYPEFTAESNQLPVYDATSPTMLRVPAEGTIFSLAALTKIIALGELILSGGDLDITKLKDYLPVNDATASQFEFLEAADVNAVKSAIDGYNTYLNEQASARDLAYVDVKSVMDEAASGIIIDGVTFSTAYISGNLFSLDGAHLTQRGYAVIANFVIDAVNNKYGSKIPTVQQNDYPVIEESTPDVAPSN
;
A
#
# COMPACT_ATOMS: atom_id res chain seq x y z
N MET A 1 -40.93 18.10 -71.10
CA MET A 1 -40.21 19.34 -71.47
C MET A 1 -39.96 20.31 -70.32
N ILE A 2 -40.76 20.31 -69.24
CA ILE A 2 -40.62 21.26 -68.11
C ILE A 2 -39.38 20.96 -67.25
N PHE A 3 -39.06 19.68 -66.99
CA PHE A 3 -37.91 19.29 -66.17
C PHE A 3 -36.54 19.70 -66.77
N ASN A 4 -36.37 19.69 -68.10
CA ASN A 4 -35.11 20.09 -68.73
C ASN A 4 -34.82 21.59 -68.63
N LYS A 5 -35.85 22.44 -68.49
CA LYS A 5 -35.68 23.91 -68.38
C LYS A 5 -35.15 24.35 -67.02
N TYR A 6 -35.30 23.53 -65.98
CA TYR A 6 -34.92 23.90 -64.61
C TYR A 6 -33.72 23.10 -64.06
N ARG A 7 -33.08 22.23 -64.85
CA ARG A 7 -31.90 21.45 -64.40
C ARG A 7 -30.78 22.35 -63.90
N SER A 8 -30.51 23.46 -64.59
CA SER A 8 -29.50 24.43 -64.18
C SER A 8 -29.90 25.20 -62.92
N LEU A 9 -31.20 25.44 -62.72
CA LEU A 9 -31.73 26.15 -61.56
C LEU A 9 -31.75 25.26 -60.31
N ILE A 10 -32.10 23.97 -60.47
CA ILE A 10 -32.06 22.96 -59.41
C ILE A 10 -30.60 22.65 -59.04
N ALA A 11 -29.69 22.55 -60.01
CA ALA A 11 -28.27 22.41 -59.75
C ALA A 11 -27.69 23.64 -59.05
N ALA A 12 -28.08 24.86 -59.45
CA ALA A 12 -27.68 26.08 -58.76
C ALA A 12 -28.26 26.18 -57.34
N LEU A 13 -29.51 25.74 -57.11
CA LEU A 13 -30.10 25.69 -55.77
C LEU A 13 -29.41 24.65 -54.87
N ALA A 14 -29.04 23.49 -55.42
CA ALA A 14 -28.31 22.46 -54.70
C ALA A 14 -26.87 22.90 -54.35
N VAL A 15 -26.19 23.59 -55.27
CA VAL A 15 -24.87 24.19 -55.00
C VAL A 15 -24.98 25.34 -53.99
N ALA A 16 -26.04 26.14 -54.04
CA ALA A 16 -26.29 27.20 -53.05
C ALA A 16 -26.61 26.62 -51.66
N PHE A 17 -27.36 25.51 -51.56
CA PHE A 17 -27.61 24.79 -50.30
C PHE A 17 -26.35 24.11 -49.73
N LEU A 18 -25.44 23.63 -50.59
CA LEU A 18 -24.16 23.08 -50.19
C LEU A 18 -23.14 24.18 -49.80
N ALA A 19 -23.27 25.39 -50.37
CA ALA A 19 -22.45 26.55 -50.03
C ALA A 19 -22.99 27.38 -48.85
N SER A 20 -24.25 27.22 -48.46
CA SER A 20 -24.84 27.89 -47.29
C SER A 20 -24.52 27.20 -45.96
N CYS A 21 -23.87 26.04 -46.00
CA CYS A 21 -23.26 25.42 -44.83
C CYS A 21 -21.75 25.72 -44.81
N THR A 22 -21.39 27.01 -44.75
CA THR A 22 -20.13 27.32 -44.07
C THR A 22 -20.35 26.95 -42.61
N LEU A 23 -19.69 25.91 -42.13
CA LEU A 23 -19.52 25.71 -40.69
C LEU A 23 -18.90 27.02 -40.17
N GLU A 24 -19.71 27.87 -39.53
CA GLU A 24 -19.18 28.85 -38.61
C GLU A 24 -18.60 28.04 -37.46
N VAL A 25 -17.32 27.66 -37.61
CA VAL A 25 -16.52 27.25 -36.47
C VAL A 25 -16.34 28.55 -35.71
N ASP A 26 -17.05 28.71 -34.61
CA ASP A 26 -16.73 29.76 -33.65
C ASP A 26 -15.27 29.54 -33.25
N ASP A 27 -14.38 30.39 -33.75
CA ASP A 27 -12.96 30.32 -33.40
C ASP A 27 -12.85 30.38 -31.88
N PHE A 28 -12.13 29.44 -31.27
CA PHE A 28 -11.88 29.45 -29.84
C PHE A 28 -11.27 30.80 -29.43
N GLN A 29 -12.04 31.62 -28.73
CA GLN A 29 -11.59 32.91 -28.20
C GLN A 29 -11.25 32.77 -26.73
N PRO A 30 -9.97 32.84 -26.35
CA PRO A 30 -9.58 32.74 -24.96
C PRO A 30 -10.18 33.86 -24.11
N SER A 31 -10.54 33.54 -22.87
CA SER A 31 -11.08 34.50 -21.90
C SER A 31 -10.78 34.07 -20.47
N SER A 32 -10.66 35.03 -19.56
CA SER A 32 -10.43 34.73 -18.16
C SER A 32 -11.68 34.23 -17.42
N GLY A 33 -12.88 34.47 -17.97
CA GLY A 33 -14.12 34.20 -17.24
C GLY A 33 -14.30 35.16 -16.05
N ALA A 34 -15.17 34.82 -15.11
CA ALA A 34 -15.43 35.59 -13.90
C ALA A 34 -15.82 34.70 -12.71
N ASP A 35 -15.64 35.23 -11.50
CA ASP A 35 -16.16 34.61 -10.28
C ASP A 35 -17.69 34.77 -10.13
N LYS A 36 -18.26 34.22 -9.05
CA LYS A 36 -19.71 34.29 -8.79
C LYS A 36 -20.26 35.72 -8.69
N ASP A 37 -19.42 36.71 -8.42
CA ASP A 37 -19.81 38.12 -8.27
C ASP A 37 -19.59 38.90 -9.58
N GLY A 38 -19.19 38.23 -10.66
CA GLY A 38 -18.95 38.81 -11.98
C GLY A 38 -17.60 39.51 -12.12
N LYS A 39 -16.68 39.33 -11.17
CA LYS A 39 -15.32 39.88 -11.25
C LYS A 39 -14.47 38.99 -12.13
N ALA A 40 -13.85 39.57 -13.15
CA ALA A 40 -12.97 38.84 -14.06
C ALA A 40 -11.82 38.16 -13.30
N LEU A 41 -11.50 36.91 -13.65
CA LEU A 41 -10.38 36.22 -13.01
C LEU A 41 -9.04 36.87 -13.38
N ASN A 42 -8.13 36.85 -12.42
CA ASN A 42 -6.78 37.39 -12.55
C ASN A 42 -5.75 36.27 -12.38
N PHE A 43 -5.12 35.86 -13.47
CA PHE A 43 -4.08 34.83 -13.48
C PHE A 43 -2.66 35.41 -13.41
N THR A 44 -2.49 36.71 -13.14
CA THR A 44 -1.17 37.36 -13.20
C THR A 44 -0.15 36.71 -12.26
N SER A 45 -0.52 36.44 -11.01
CA SER A 45 0.29 35.68 -10.06
C SER A 45 -0.38 34.34 -9.77
N TYR A 46 0.06 33.30 -10.46
CA TYR A 46 -0.40 31.92 -10.27
C TYR A 46 0.58 31.16 -9.39
N VAL A 47 0.11 30.63 -8.25
CA VAL A 47 0.92 29.78 -7.35
C VAL A 47 0.34 28.37 -7.22
N ALA A 48 1.20 27.38 -7.11
CA ALA A 48 0.82 25.99 -6.87
C ALA A 48 1.39 25.49 -5.54
N LEU A 49 0.52 24.88 -4.73
CA LEU A 49 0.86 24.29 -3.44
C LEU A 49 0.55 22.78 -3.50
N GLY A 50 1.51 21.97 -3.12
CA GLY A 50 1.33 20.53 -3.15
C GLY A 50 2.59 19.77 -2.79
N ASN A 51 2.62 18.52 -3.21
CA ASN A 51 3.72 17.61 -2.92
C ASN A 51 4.44 17.13 -4.20
N SER A 52 5.02 15.94 -4.19
CA SER A 52 5.73 15.38 -5.36
C SER A 52 4.89 15.32 -6.64
N LEU A 53 3.58 15.08 -6.53
CA LEU A 53 2.66 15.10 -7.68
C LEU A 53 2.54 16.50 -8.29
N THR A 54 2.60 17.55 -7.47
CA THR A 54 2.58 18.94 -7.94
C THR A 54 3.95 19.40 -8.43
N ALA A 55 5.03 18.85 -7.88
CA ALA A 55 6.40 19.16 -8.30
C ALA A 55 6.77 18.53 -9.66
N GLY A 56 6.02 17.54 -10.15
CA GLY A 56 6.35 16.81 -11.37
C GLY A 56 7.42 15.73 -11.18
N VAL A 57 7.45 15.10 -10.00
CA VAL A 57 8.29 13.93 -9.74
C VAL A 57 7.85 12.78 -10.63
N THR A 58 8.79 12.03 -11.19
CA THR A 58 8.51 10.80 -11.94
C THR A 58 9.62 9.80 -11.64
N ASP A 59 9.33 8.52 -11.77
CA ASP A 59 10.34 7.46 -11.69
C ASP A 59 11.20 7.53 -10.42
N ASN A 60 10.62 7.88 -9.27
CA ASN A 60 11.28 8.01 -7.97
C ASN A 60 12.33 9.16 -7.87
N ALA A 61 12.26 10.15 -8.75
CA ALA A 61 13.18 11.29 -8.72
C ALA A 61 12.58 12.62 -9.20
N TRP A 62 13.14 13.71 -8.70
CA TRP A 62 12.98 15.04 -9.28
C TRP A 62 13.94 15.15 -10.46
N MET A 63 13.40 15.36 -11.65
CA MET A 63 14.21 15.49 -12.87
C MET A 63 13.78 16.75 -13.61
N ALA A 64 14.74 17.57 -14.05
CA ALA A 64 14.39 18.84 -14.69
C ALA A 64 13.46 18.64 -15.91
N LYS A 65 13.68 17.55 -16.67
CA LYS A 65 12.86 17.13 -17.81
C LYS A 65 11.41 16.77 -17.46
N SER A 66 11.14 16.22 -16.28
CA SER A 66 9.78 15.92 -15.83
C SER A 66 9.12 17.13 -15.18
N GLN A 67 9.89 17.92 -14.41
CA GLN A 67 9.39 19.10 -13.72
C GLN A 67 8.84 20.15 -14.69
N VAL A 68 9.46 20.35 -15.85
CA VAL A 68 8.94 21.26 -16.90
C VAL A 68 7.60 20.81 -17.48
N ASN A 69 7.21 19.56 -17.23
CA ASN A 69 5.94 18.96 -17.61
C ASN A 69 5.04 18.68 -16.39
N SER A 70 5.34 19.27 -15.23
CA SER A 70 4.43 19.26 -14.08
C SER A 70 3.12 19.96 -14.43
N TYR A 71 2.00 19.49 -13.85
CA TYR A 71 0.69 20.05 -14.19
C TYR A 71 0.59 21.59 -13.97
N PRO A 72 1.22 22.20 -12.92
CA PRO A 72 1.21 23.65 -12.77
C PRO A 72 1.98 24.37 -13.88
N GLN A 73 3.14 23.84 -14.27
CA GLN A 73 3.93 24.44 -15.34
C GLN A 73 3.16 24.40 -16.68
N LEU A 74 2.46 23.30 -16.96
CA LEU A 74 1.65 23.15 -18.17
C LEU A 74 0.48 24.15 -18.21
N ILE A 75 -0.21 24.34 -17.08
CA ILE A 75 -1.28 25.35 -16.96
C ILE A 75 -0.72 26.77 -17.16
N ALA A 76 0.42 27.07 -16.51
CA ALA A 76 1.08 28.36 -16.66
C ALA A 76 1.45 28.65 -18.12
N ASN A 77 2.00 27.65 -18.83
CA ASN A 77 2.32 27.76 -20.25
C ASN A 77 1.08 28.09 -21.09
N LYS A 78 -0.07 27.45 -20.82
CA LYS A 78 -1.32 27.72 -21.55
C LYS A 78 -1.87 29.12 -21.26
N LEU A 79 -1.82 29.56 -20.00
CA LEU A 79 -2.21 30.93 -19.63
C LEU A 79 -1.32 31.98 -20.31
N GLN A 80 -0.01 31.73 -20.41
CA GLN A 80 0.94 32.61 -21.10
C GLN A 80 0.69 32.62 -22.62
N GLU A 81 0.46 31.45 -23.22
CA GLU A 81 0.19 31.28 -24.66
C GLU A 81 -0.97 32.16 -25.14
N VAL A 82 -2.04 32.25 -24.34
CA VAL A 82 -3.22 33.06 -24.67
C VAL A 82 -3.25 34.44 -24.00
N GLY A 83 -2.15 34.84 -23.35
CA GLY A 83 -2.02 36.17 -22.75
C GLY A 83 -2.93 36.43 -21.55
N LEU A 84 -3.39 35.39 -20.84
CA LEU A 84 -4.27 35.51 -19.67
C LEU A 84 -3.52 35.73 -18.35
N GLY A 85 -2.22 35.40 -18.28
CA GLY A 85 -1.41 35.64 -17.08
C GLY A 85 -0.22 34.69 -16.93
N ALA A 86 0.17 34.45 -15.67
CA ALA A 86 1.26 33.56 -15.22
C ALA A 86 2.63 33.87 -15.84
N GLN A 87 2.89 35.14 -16.20
CA GLN A 87 4.16 35.57 -16.77
C GLN A 87 5.29 35.38 -15.76
N GLY A 88 6.35 34.67 -16.16
CA GLY A 88 7.48 34.39 -15.28
C GLY A 88 7.20 33.30 -14.23
N PHE A 89 6.23 32.41 -14.47
CA PHE A 89 6.02 31.23 -13.64
C PHE A 89 7.33 30.43 -13.52
N ASN A 90 7.77 30.23 -12.29
CA ASN A 90 9.05 29.60 -11.94
C ASN A 90 8.82 28.46 -10.96
N GLN A 91 9.70 27.46 -11.01
CA GLN A 91 9.69 26.31 -10.11
C GLN A 91 11.12 25.93 -9.72
N PRO A 92 11.34 25.27 -8.57
CA PRO A 92 12.66 24.85 -8.11
C PRO A 92 13.17 23.68 -8.97
N LEU A 93 13.62 23.99 -10.20
CA LEU A 93 14.16 23.00 -11.13
C LEU A 93 15.51 22.48 -10.61
N ILE A 94 15.65 21.16 -10.58
CA ILE A 94 16.86 20.51 -10.06
C ILE A 94 18.13 20.88 -10.84
N SER A 95 18.00 21.25 -12.11
CA SER A 95 19.11 21.70 -12.95
C SER A 95 19.88 22.90 -12.37
N HIS A 96 19.24 23.72 -11.54
CA HIS A 96 19.89 24.85 -10.85
C HIS A 96 20.86 24.37 -9.75
N SER A 97 20.62 23.20 -9.18
CA SER A 97 21.51 22.61 -8.17
C SER A 97 22.80 22.02 -8.76
N GLY A 98 22.94 21.99 -10.10
CA GLY A 98 24.07 21.38 -10.81
C GLY A 98 24.00 19.85 -10.92
N GLU A 99 22.93 19.23 -10.44
CA GLU A 99 22.67 17.79 -10.57
C GLU A 99 21.63 17.52 -11.68
N GLU A 100 21.71 16.36 -12.32
CA GLU A 100 20.74 15.93 -13.34
C GLU A 100 19.38 15.53 -12.71
N TYR A 101 19.41 15.06 -11.47
CA TYR A 101 18.25 14.62 -10.72
C TYR A 101 18.49 14.68 -9.20
N PHE A 102 17.40 14.68 -8.44
CA PHE A 102 17.38 14.45 -6.99
C PHE A 102 16.54 13.22 -6.68
N GLY A 103 17.01 12.37 -5.77
CA GLY A 103 16.44 11.05 -5.52
C GLY A 103 17.20 9.96 -6.28
N ALA A 104 16.55 8.82 -6.52
CA ALA A 104 17.15 7.65 -7.16
C ALA A 104 16.26 7.20 -8.32
N PRO A 105 16.48 7.75 -9.53
CA PRO A 105 15.57 7.53 -10.65
C PRO A 105 15.58 6.07 -11.08
N PHE A 106 14.40 5.49 -11.23
CA PHE A 106 14.22 4.20 -11.86
C PHE A 106 14.34 4.37 -13.37
N ILE A 107 14.89 3.36 -14.04
CA ILE A 107 15.05 3.37 -15.50
C ILE A 107 14.48 2.09 -16.09
N LEU A 108 13.87 2.19 -17.26
CA LEU A 108 13.45 1.02 -18.01
C LEU A 108 14.62 0.50 -18.85
N THR A 109 14.99 -0.76 -18.64
CA THR A 109 16.03 -1.45 -19.42
C THR A 109 15.40 -2.46 -20.37
N SER A 110 16.20 -3.09 -21.24
CA SER A 110 15.73 -4.21 -22.07
C SER A 110 15.29 -5.43 -21.26
N GLN A 111 15.65 -5.50 -19.97
CA GLN A 111 15.28 -6.58 -19.04
C GLN A 111 14.11 -6.17 -18.12
N GLY A 112 13.54 -4.97 -18.30
CA GLY A 112 12.50 -4.42 -17.42
C GLY A 112 13.00 -3.25 -16.54
N PRO A 113 12.15 -2.77 -15.61
CA PRO A 113 12.50 -1.67 -14.70
C PRO A 113 13.69 -2.06 -13.83
N CYS A 114 14.64 -1.14 -13.70
CA CYS A 114 15.78 -1.28 -12.79
C CYS A 114 15.67 -0.27 -11.65
N PHE A 115 15.43 -0.78 -10.44
CA PHE A 115 15.23 0.01 -9.23
C PHE A 115 16.54 0.47 -8.56
N SER A 116 17.67 -0.11 -8.95
CA SER A 116 18.99 0.11 -8.33
C SER A 116 20.08 0.58 -9.30
N CYS A 117 19.73 0.90 -10.55
CA CYS A 117 20.70 1.25 -11.60
C CYS A 117 21.25 2.69 -11.48
N LYS A 118 20.61 3.56 -10.70
CA LYS A 118 21.06 4.94 -10.50
C LYS A 118 21.37 5.18 -9.02
N THR A 119 22.40 5.98 -8.79
CA THR A 119 22.84 6.30 -7.43
C THR A 119 21.97 7.42 -6.88
N PRO A 120 21.50 7.34 -5.62
CA PRO A 120 20.73 8.43 -5.03
C PRO A 120 21.53 9.75 -5.02
N LYS A 121 20.88 10.84 -5.42
CA LYS A 121 21.44 12.20 -5.40
C LYS A 121 20.65 13.09 -4.46
N VAL A 122 21.36 13.92 -3.69
CA VAL A 122 20.79 14.95 -2.81
C VAL A 122 21.30 16.33 -3.24
N PRO A 123 20.54 17.43 -3.10
CA PRO A 123 21.01 18.74 -3.52
C PRO A 123 22.06 19.19 -2.52
N THR A 124 23.02 19.98 -2.98
CA THR A 124 24.14 20.43 -2.14
C THR A 124 24.09 21.93 -1.84
N SER A 125 23.21 22.67 -2.50
CA SER A 125 23.03 24.11 -2.37
C SER A 125 21.56 24.50 -2.30
N ASN A 126 21.28 25.62 -1.63
CA ASN A 126 19.98 26.27 -1.71
C ASN A 126 19.93 27.12 -2.99
N ILE A 127 19.00 26.79 -3.89
CA ILE A 127 18.84 27.41 -5.21
C ILE A 127 17.93 28.65 -5.21
N TYR A 128 17.34 29.03 -4.07
CA TYR A 128 16.45 30.19 -3.99
C TYR A 128 17.13 31.50 -4.45
N GLN A 129 18.42 31.66 -4.13
CA GLN A 129 19.18 32.88 -4.47
C GLN A 129 19.41 33.05 -5.98
N GLU A 130 19.32 31.96 -6.76
CA GLU A 130 19.47 31.98 -8.21
C GLU A 130 18.25 32.63 -8.91
N HIS A 131 17.13 32.80 -8.19
CA HIS A 131 15.88 33.38 -8.69
C HIS A 131 15.62 34.79 -8.13
N ALA A 132 16.66 35.63 -8.14
CA ALA A 132 16.68 37.00 -7.61
C ALA A 132 15.37 37.78 -7.89
N ASN A 133 14.63 38.09 -6.82
CA ASN A 133 13.39 38.90 -6.75
C ASN A 133 12.08 38.29 -7.29
N GLY A 134 12.06 37.02 -7.72
CA GLY A 134 10.84 36.40 -8.29
C GLY A 134 10.22 35.25 -7.50
N GLY A 135 10.97 34.62 -6.59
CA GLY A 135 10.54 33.42 -5.86
C GLY A 135 10.13 32.25 -6.77
N PHE A 136 9.50 31.23 -6.18
CA PHE A 136 8.98 30.08 -6.90
C PHE A 136 7.45 30.06 -6.84
N HIS A 137 6.83 29.91 -8.00
CA HIS A 137 5.39 29.84 -8.15
C HIS A 137 4.88 28.42 -7.89
N ASN A 138 5.62 27.40 -8.34
CA ASN A 138 5.42 26.03 -7.89
C ASN A 138 6.18 25.82 -6.58
N MET A 139 5.48 25.89 -5.45
CA MET A 139 6.02 25.73 -4.11
C MET A 139 5.86 24.30 -3.58
N ALA A 140 5.69 23.33 -4.47
CA ALA A 140 5.50 21.95 -4.09
C ALA A 140 6.76 21.34 -3.45
N VAL A 141 6.57 20.54 -2.41
CA VAL A 141 7.67 19.86 -1.69
C VAL A 141 7.39 18.36 -1.63
N SER A 142 8.27 17.55 -2.20
CA SER A 142 8.10 16.10 -2.20
C SER A 142 8.19 15.53 -0.78
N GLY A 143 7.32 14.57 -0.47
CA GLY A 143 7.16 14.01 0.86
C GLY A 143 6.34 14.87 1.85
N MET A 144 6.09 16.15 1.53
CA MET A 144 5.37 17.04 2.45
C MET A 144 3.91 16.61 2.65
N LYS A 145 3.49 16.56 3.91
CA LYS A 145 2.11 16.44 4.38
C LYS A 145 1.43 17.81 4.46
N ALA A 146 0.10 17.84 4.46
CA ALA A 146 -0.66 19.09 4.56
C ALA A 146 -0.29 19.91 5.81
N VAL A 147 -0.12 19.23 6.95
CA VAL A 147 0.23 19.85 8.25
C VAL A 147 1.60 20.53 8.29
N GLU A 148 2.45 20.29 7.31
CA GLU A 148 3.80 20.85 7.24
C GLU A 148 3.88 22.14 6.40
N VAL A 149 2.81 22.50 5.69
CA VAL A 149 2.79 23.64 4.75
C VAL A 149 3.16 24.98 5.40
N ASN A 150 2.85 25.13 6.70
CA ASN A 150 3.20 26.31 7.48
C ASN A 150 4.21 25.99 8.61
N ASN A 151 5.06 24.98 8.42
CA ASN A 151 6.07 24.59 9.40
C ASN A 151 7.49 24.93 8.90
N PRO A 152 8.22 25.86 9.53
CA PRO A 152 9.58 26.21 9.11
C PRO A 152 10.59 25.08 9.33
N ALA A 153 10.28 24.09 10.18
CA ALA A 153 11.12 22.91 10.39
C ALA A 153 11.20 22.00 9.15
N LEU A 154 10.26 22.14 8.20
CA LEU A 154 10.31 21.43 6.92
C LEU A 154 11.60 21.74 6.13
N ALA A 155 12.24 22.88 6.42
CA ALA A 155 13.53 23.25 5.85
C ALA A 155 14.70 22.32 6.26
N ALA A 156 14.49 21.40 7.23
CA ALA A 156 15.44 20.32 7.49
C ALA A 156 15.47 19.27 6.37
N GLY A 157 14.43 19.22 5.53
CA GLY A 157 14.32 18.36 4.36
C GLY A 157 14.43 19.13 3.05
N LEU A 158 13.73 18.64 2.01
CA LEU A 158 13.81 19.16 0.65
C LEU A 158 13.54 20.66 0.51
N TYR A 159 12.59 21.19 1.28
CA TYR A 159 12.26 22.61 1.24
C TYR A 159 13.46 23.50 1.58
N GLY A 160 14.40 23.04 2.41
CA GLY A 160 15.59 23.83 2.79
C GLY A 160 16.48 24.22 1.61
N TYR A 161 16.42 23.47 0.52
CA TYR A 161 17.18 23.74 -0.71
C TYR A 161 16.51 24.77 -1.63
N PHE A 162 15.28 25.20 -1.35
CA PHE A 162 14.62 26.24 -2.14
C PHE A 162 13.70 27.12 -1.28
N ALA A 163 13.96 27.20 0.02
CA ALA A 163 13.32 28.12 0.95
C ALA A 163 13.98 29.50 0.87
N SER A 164 13.18 30.56 0.99
CA SER A 164 13.69 31.94 1.00
C SER A 164 14.59 32.24 2.20
N ALA A 165 14.24 31.67 3.36
CA ALA A 165 14.99 31.76 4.60
C ALA A 165 14.89 30.43 5.35
N PRO A 166 15.73 29.42 5.03
CA PRO A 166 15.69 28.09 5.64
C PRO A 166 15.63 28.14 7.17
N GLY A 167 14.66 27.44 7.76
CA GLY A 167 14.40 27.40 9.20
C GLY A 167 13.60 28.58 9.75
N GLN A 168 13.22 29.55 8.91
CA GLN A 168 12.39 30.71 9.28
C GLN A 168 11.16 30.86 8.37
N SER A 169 11.35 30.80 7.06
CA SER A 169 10.25 30.80 6.10
C SER A 169 9.50 29.46 6.10
N THR A 170 8.25 29.51 5.66
CA THR A 170 7.42 28.34 5.41
C THR A 170 7.03 28.29 3.94
N VAL A 171 6.62 27.11 3.46
CA VAL A 171 6.11 26.95 2.08
C VAL A 171 4.96 27.93 1.83
N LEU A 172 4.05 28.06 2.80
CA LEU A 172 2.97 29.03 2.73
C LEU A 172 3.49 30.47 2.71
N SER A 173 4.41 30.88 3.59
CA SER A 173 4.89 32.27 3.61
C SER A 173 5.60 32.65 2.30
N ASP A 174 6.37 31.73 1.73
CA ASP A 174 7.06 31.94 0.46
C ASP A 174 6.06 32.05 -0.70
N ALA A 175 5.04 31.20 -0.76
CA ALA A 175 3.97 31.31 -1.76
C ALA A 175 3.22 32.64 -1.63
N LEU A 176 2.89 33.06 -0.40
CA LEU A 176 2.18 34.30 -0.14
C LEU A 176 3.01 35.56 -0.42
N SER A 177 4.34 35.45 -0.45
CA SER A 177 5.25 36.56 -0.81
C SER A 177 5.12 37.00 -2.26
N LEU A 178 4.53 36.16 -3.11
CA LEU A 178 4.27 36.42 -4.54
C LEU A 178 2.96 37.16 -4.81
N ASP A 179 2.24 37.56 -3.75
CA ASP A 179 0.91 38.20 -3.83
C ASP A 179 -0.04 37.44 -4.78
N PRO A 180 -0.35 36.16 -4.48
CA PRO A 180 -1.07 35.30 -5.41
C PRO A 180 -2.47 35.84 -5.74
N THR A 181 -2.82 35.78 -7.02
CA THR A 181 -4.14 36.17 -7.54
C THR A 181 -4.94 34.95 -8.02
N PHE A 182 -4.23 33.86 -8.35
CA PHE A 182 -4.81 32.56 -8.64
C PHE A 182 -3.96 31.44 -8.01
N PHE A 183 -4.58 30.34 -7.57
CA PHE A 183 -3.83 29.21 -7.03
C PHE A 183 -4.39 27.83 -7.42
N SER A 184 -3.53 26.82 -7.37
CA SER A 184 -3.94 25.41 -7.40
C SER A 184 -3.38 24.68 -6.19
N MET A 185 -4.18 23.85 -5.53
CA MET A 185 -3.76 23.13 -4.33
C MET A 185 -4.06 21.63 -4.43
N TRP A 186 -3.02 20.81 -4.26
CA TRP A 186 -3.11 19.35 -4.20
C TRP A 186 -2.28 18.81 -3.03
N LEU A 187 -2.85 18.90 -1.83
CA LEU A 187 -2.26 18.43 -0.57
C LEU A 187 -3.06 17.22 -0.05
N GLY A 188 -2.43 16.38 0.77
CA GLY A 188 -3.10 15.27 1.45
C GLY A 188 -2.68 13.87 1.04
N ALA A 189 -2.08 13.67 -0.14
CA ALA A 189 -1.64 12.32 -0.53
C ALA A 189 -0.60 11.73 0.44
N ASN A 190 0.40 12.54 0.85
CA ASN A 190 1.44 12.09 1.80
C ASN A 190 0.94 11.95 3.24
N ASP A 191 -0.21 12.53 3.58
CA ASP A 191 -0.83 12.41 4.90
C ASP A 191 -1.24 10.97 5.20
N VAL A 192 -1.46 10.16 4.16
CA VAL A 192 -1.75 8.72 4.24
C VAL A 192 -0.67 7.84 3.59
N LEU A 193 0.07 8.34 2.58
CA LEU A 193 1.02 7.53 1.81
C LEU A 193 2.12 6.92 2.67
N GLY A 194 2.71 7.67 3.61
CA GLY A 194 3.77 7.13 4.48
C GLY A 194 3.30 5.97 5.36
N TYR A 195 2.04 5.99 5.81
CA TYR A 195 1.45 4.87 6.54
C TYR A 195 1.21 3.67 5.60
N ALA A 196 0.66 3.94 4.41
CA ALA A 196 0.38 2.90 3.42
C ALA A 196 1.66 2.20 2.94
N THR A 197 2.69 2.94 2.54
CA THR A 197 3.95 2.37 2.04
C THR A 197 4.75 1.64 3.11
N THR A 198 4.40 1.79 4.38
CA THR A 198 5.01 1.07 5.51
C THR A 198 4.18 -0.11 5.99
N GLY A 199 3.14 -0.51 5.24
CA GLY A 199 2.26 -1.61 5.63
C GLY A 199 1.60 -1.38 6.99
N GLY A 200 1.33 -0.12 7.36
CA GLY A 200 0.77 0.26 8.65
C GLY A 200 1.72 0.17 9.85
N SER A 201 2.97 -0.26 9.67
CA SER A 201 3.92 -0.50 10.77
C SER A 201 4.29 0.75 11.59
N MET A 202 4.14 1.95 11.01
CA MET A 202 4.31 3.20 11.73
C MET A 202 3.19 3.48 12.75
N GLY A 203 2.12 2.68 12.74
CA GLY A 203 0.95 2.84 13.59
C GLY A 203 0.01 3.95 13.10
N PRO A 204 -1.24 3.97 13.60
CA PRO A 204 -2.31 4.83 13.07
C PRO A 204 -2.03 6.33 13.22
N GLY A 205 -1.16 6.73 14.17
CA GLY A 205 -0.74 8.12 14.34
C GLY A 205 0.13 8.67 13.20
N ALA A 206 0.59 7.80 12.28
CA ALA A 206 1.26 8.23 11.07
C ALA A 206 0.30 8.72 9.98
N ILE A 207 -1.00 8.39 10.07
CA ILE A 207 -2.04 9.05 9.28
C ILE A 207 -2.35 10.40 9.95
N THR A 208 -2.34 11.49 9.20
CA THR A 208 -2.72 12.81 9.74
C THR A 208 -4.16 12.76 10.27
N SER A 209 -4.46 13.34 11.43
CA SER A 209 -5.85 13.35 11.91
C SER A 209 -6.73 14.23 11.02
N GLN A 210 -8.03 13.94 10.93
CA GLN A 210 -8.99 14.79 10.20
C GLN A 210 -8.88 16.26 10.66
N SER A 211 -8.86 16.49 11.98
CA SER A 211 -8.79 17.84 12.54
C SER A 211 -7.50 18.59 12.18
N ASP A 212 -6.36 17.91 12.18
CA ASP A 212 -5.08 18.55 11.85
C ASP A 212 -5.00 18.87 10.36
N TYR A 213 -5.52 17.97 9.51
CA TYR A 213 -5.63 18.20 8.07
C TYR A 213 -6.52 19.41 7.76
N GLU A 214 -7.72 19.46 8.35
CA GLU A 214 -8.65 20.59 8.19
C GLU A 214 -8.04 21.91 8.66
N ALA A 215 -7.35 21.92 9.80
CA ALA A 215 -6.69 23.12 10.31
C ALA A 215 -5.60 23.62 9.37
N ALA A 216 -4.77 22.71 8.83
CA ALA A 216 -3.68 23.07 7.94
C ALA A 216 -4.18 23.57 6.57
N VAL A 217 -5.13 22.85 5.96
CA VAL A 217 -5.73 23.27 4.69
C VAL A 217 -6.54 24.55 4.85
N GLY A 218 -7.35 24.66 5.91
CA GLY A 218 -8.11 25.86 6.22
C GLY A 218 -7.23 27.10 6.31
N MET A 219 -6.06 27.00 6.95
CA MET A 219 -5.10 28.11 7.04
C MET A 219 -4.58 28.58 5.67
N VAL A 220 -4.30 27.65 4.75
CA VAL A 220 -3.90 27.99 3.37
C VAL A 220 -5.05 28.73 2.68
N LEU A 221 -6.26 28.17 2.75
CA LEU A 221 -7.43 28.73 2.08
C LEU A 221 -7.83 30.11 2.62
N ASP A 222 -7.77 30.32 3.93
CA ASP A 222 -8.01 31.62 4.57
C ASP A 222 -6.96 32.66 4.11
N SER A 223 -5.70 32.25 3.98
CA SER A 223 -4.63 33.14 3.53
C SER A 223 -4.76 33.57 2.07
N MET A 224 -5.27 32.68 1.21
CA MET A 224 -5.57 32.96 -0.20
C MET A 224 -6.82 33.83 -0.34
N ASP A 225 -7.89 33.52 0.41
CA ASP A 225 -9.14 34.28 0.41
C ASP A 225 -8.95 35.71 0.93
N ALA A 226 -8.07 35.92 1.93
CA ALA A 226 -7.69 37.24 2.41
C ALA A 226 -7.05 38.14 1.33
N ARG A 227 -6.51 37.56 0.25
CA ARG A 227 -5.99 38.27 -0.93
C ARG A 227 -7.01 38.38 -2.06
N GLY A 228 -8.18 37.76 -1.90
CA GLY A 228 -9.19 37.60 -2.95
C GLY A 228 -8.72 36.71 -4.10
N ALA A 229 -7.76 35.80 -3.84
CA ALA A 229 -7.26 34.87 -4.83
C ALA A 229 -8.31 33.79 -5.11
N LYS A 230 -8.58 33.55 -6.40
CA LYS A 230 -9.41 32.41 -6.84
C LYS A 230 -8.52 31.21 -7.13
N GLY A 231 -9.10 30.05 -7.34
CA GLY A 231 -8.27 28.86 -7.49
C GLY A 231 -9.02 27.58 -7.73
N VAL A 232 -8.25 26.50 -7.67
CA VAL A 232 -8.71 25.14 -7.91
C VAL A 232 -8.16 24.20 -6.85
N LEU A 233 -9.04 23.39 -6.27
CA LEU A 233 -8.68 22.34 -5.33
C LEU A 233 -8.73 21.00 -6.04
N LEU A 234 -7.70 20.18 -5.86
CA LEU A 234 -7.66 18.80 -6.31
C LEU A 234 -7.82 17.90 -5.09
N ASN A 235 -8.74 16.95 -5.17
CA ASN A 235 -8.93 15.98 -4.10
C ASN A 235 -7.90 14.85 -4.18
N ILE A 236 -7.84 14.05 -3.13
CA ILE A 236 -6.83 13.02 -2.94
C ILE A 236 -7.36 11.73 -3.57
N PRO A 237 -6.64 11.13 -4.54
CA PRO A 237 -7.04 9.85 -5.09
C PRO A 237 -6.90 8.74 -4.04
N ASP A 238 -7.60 7.63 -4.26
CA ASP A 238 -7.39 6.43 -3.45
C ASP A 238 -5.97 5.90 -3.71
N ILE A 239 -5.05 6.19 -2.78
CA ILE A 239 -3.65 5.82 -2.97
C ILE A 239 -3.46 4.31 -3.03
N THR A 240 -4.39 3.51 -2.49
CA THR A 240 -4.34 2.05 -2.55
C THR A 240 -4.66 1.52 -3.95
N ASN A 241 -5.12 2.40 -4.86
CA ASN A 241 -5.32 2.11 -6.28
C ASN A 241 -4.14 2.49 -7.17
N ALA A 242 -3.07 3.06 -6.59
CA ALA A 242 -1.85 3.31 -7.34
C ALA A 242 -1.23 1.99 -7.85
N ALA A 243 -0.53 2.04 -8.98
CA ALA A 243 0.18 0.88 -9.53
C ALA A 243 1.16 0.26 -8.51
N LEU A 244 1.68 1.07 -7.58
CA LEU A 244 2.49 0.64 -6.45
C LEU A 244 1.83 -0.46 -5.61
N PHE A 245 0.50 -0.49 -5.50
CA PHE A 245 -0.23 -1.44 -4.64
C PHE A 245 -1.09 -2.45 -5.43
N GLN A 246 -1.44 -2.19 -6.69
CA GLN A 246 -2.30 -3.10 -7.46
C GLN A 246 -1.55 -4.02 -8.42
N THR A 247 -0.23 -3.87 -8.59
CA THR A 247 0.54 -4.66 -9.55
C THR A 247 0.75 -6.10 -9.10
N THR A 248 0.76 -6.32 -7.80
CA THR A 248 1.20 -7.59 -7.22
C THR A 248 0.00 -8.51 -6.94
N PRO A 249 -0.01 -9.74 -7.48
CA PRO A 249 -1.07 -10.70 -7.21
C PRO A 249 -1.26 -10.98 -5.72
N ASN A 250 -2.47 -10.79 -5.20
CA ASN A 250 -2.82 -11.09 -3.81
C ASN A 250 -3.55 -12.44 -3.63
N THR A 251 -3.81 -13.13 -4.73
CA THR A 251 -4.35 -14.49 -4.74
C THR A 251 -3.41 -15.43 -5.46
N LEU A 252 -3.43 -16.70 -5.05
CA LEU A 252 -2.67 -17.77 -5.68
C LEU A 252 -3.03 -17.86 -7.18
N GLU A 253 -4.31 -17.83 -7.52
CA GLU A 253 -4.78 -17.87 -8.92
C GLU A 253 -4.14 -16.77 -9.78
N LYS A 254 -4.17 -15.51 -9.32
CA LYS A 254 -3.56 -14.39 -10.05
C LYS A 254 -2.04 -14.52 -10.15
N MET A 255 -1.39 -15.05 -9.11
CA MET A 255 0.03 -15.35 -9.15
C MET A 255 0.33 -16.39 -10.23
N LEU A 256 -0.46 -17.46 -10.31
CA LEU A 256 -0.28 -18.52 -11.31
C LEU A 256 -0.48 -17.97 -12.72
N VAL A 257 -1.52 -17.18 -12.95
CA VAL A 257 -1.76 -16.50 -14.23
C VAL A 257 -0.57 -15.61 -14.61
N ALA A 258 -0.01 -14.86 -13.65
CA ALA A 258 1.18 -14.04 -13.89
C ALA A 258 2.42 -14.87 -14.30
N ASN A 259 2.45 -16.15 -13.93
CA ASN A 259 3.49 -17.13 -14.32
C ASN A 259 3.05 -18.05 -15.47
N GLY A 260 1.95 -17.74 -16.16
CA GLY A 260 1.46 -18.51 -17.32
C GLY A 260 0.87 -19.89 -16.97
N MET A 261 0.32 -20.04 -15.76
CA MET A 261 -0.23 -21.29 -15.25
C MET A 261 -1.72 -21.20 -14.92
N GLU A 262 -2.38 -22.36 -14.85
CA GLU A 262 -3.75 -22.53 -14.35
C GLU A 262 -3.77 -23.19 -12.97
N LEU A 263 -4.76 -22.86 -12.15
CA LEU A 263 -4.98 -23.48 -10.85
C LEU A 263 -5.68 -24.83 -11.03
N THR A 264 -4.98 -25.95 -10.77
CA THR A 264 -5.56 -27.32 -10.84
C THR A 264 -5.51 -28.02 -9.50
N ASP A 265 -6.36 -29.03 -9.31
CA ASP A 265 -6.36 -29.88 -8.11
C ASP A 265 -4.98 -30.54 -7.87
N GLU A 266 -4.31 -30.95 -8.95
CA GLU A 266 -2.96 -31.52 -8.86
C GLU A 266 -1.94 -30.50 -8.37
N PHE A 267 -2.04 -29.24 -8.83
CA PHE A 267 -1.17 -28.16 -8.37
C PHE A 267 -1.40 -27.85 -6.89
N LEU A 268 -2.66 -27.79 -6.46
CA LEU A 268 -3.01 -27.56 -5.06
C LEU A 268 -2.49 -28.69 -4.15
N ALA A 269 -2.62 -29.94 -4.60
CA ALA A 269 -2.06 -31.08 -3.90
C ALA A 269 -0.53 -31.00 -3.81
N LEU A 270 0.13 -30.55 -4.89
CA LEU A 270 1.57 -30.33 -4.93
C LEU A 270 2.00 -29.27 -3.90
N VAL A 271 1.38 -28.09 -3.90
CA VAL A 271 1.72 -27.00 -2.95
C VAL A 271 1.48 -27.42 -1.51
N ASN A 272 0.34 -28.05 -1.21
CA ASN A 272 0.06 -28.56 0.14
C ASN A 272 1.08 -29.62 0.57
N GLY A 273 1.51 -30.50 -0.35
CA GLY A 273 2.56 -31.48 -0.12
C GLY A 273 3.92 -30.84 0.19
N TYR A 274 4.28 -29.75 -0.51
CA TYR A 274 5.49 -28.97 -0.23
C TYR A 274 5.48 -28.33 1.15
N LEU A 275 4.35 -27.76 1.57
CA LEU A 275 4.23 -27.22 2.93
C LEU A 275 4.41 -28.36 3.95
N ALA A 276 3.76 -29.51 3.72
CA ALA A 276 3.81 -30.64 4.65
C ALA A 276 5.24 -31.17 4.82
N SER A 277 5.98 -31.33 3.72
CA SER A 277 7.37 -31.79 3.77
C SER A 277 8.29 -30.81 4.52
N ALA A 278 8.01 -29.51 4.44
CA ALA A 278 8.79 -28.47 5.09
C ALA A 278 8.48 -28.32 6.59
N PHE A 279 7.20 -28.39 6.99
CA PHE A 279 6.75 -28.04 8.34
C PHE A 279 6.39 -29.22 9.23
N ASP A 280 5.85 -30.31 8.69
CA ASP A 280 5.44 -31.46 9.52
C ASP A 280 6.61 -32.06 10.31
N PRO A 281 7.85 -32.18 9.77
CA PRO A 281 8.99 -32.64 10.56
C PRO A 281 9.33 -31.71 11.73
N VAL A 282 9.14 -30.40 11.56
CA VAL A 282 9.40 -29.40 12.61
C VAL A 282 8.35 -29.50 13.71
N ILE A 283 7.07 -29.56 13.33
CA ILE A 283 5.94 -29.74 14.26
C ILE A 283 6.12 -31.05 15.02
N ARG A 284 6.42 -32.14 14.30
CA ARG A 284 6.70 -33.44 14.90
C ARG A 284 7.85 -33.35 15.89
N ALA A 285 8.99 -32.76 15.53
CA ALA A 285 10.12 -32.63 16.43
C ALA A 285 9.77 -31.86 17.73
N GLN A 286 8.91 -30.84 17.64
CA GLN A 286 8.42 -30.10 18.81
C GLN A 286 7.53 -30.95 19.72
N ILE A 287 6.61 -31.73 19.14
CA ILE A 287 5.70 -32.63 19.88
C ILE A 287 6.47 -33.82 20.47
N GLU A 288 7.39 -34.38 19.69
CA GLU A 288 8.27 -35.50 20.01
C GLU A 288 9.16 -35.24 21.23
N ALA A 289 9.48 -33.97 21.52
CA ALA A 289 10.17 -33.59 22.76
C ALA A 289 9.40 -34.04 24.03
N GLY A 290 8.08 -34.19 23.93
CA GLY A 290 7.21 -34.71 24.98
C GLY A 290 7.19 -36.25 25.11
N ARG A 291 7.87 -37.00 24.23
CA ARG A 291 7.85 -38.48 24.25
C ARG A 291 8.27 -39.05 25.60
N SER A 292 9.31 -38.49 26.22
CA SER A 292 9.77 -38.94 27.55
C SER A 292 8.69 -38.80 28.63
N THR A 293 7.94 -37.69 28.60
CA THR A 293 6.79 -37.45 29.46
C THR A 293 5.69 -38.47 29.21
N ILE A 294 5.33 -38.74 27.94
CA ILE A 294 4.32 -39.75 27.58
C ILE A 294 4.69 -41.14 28.11
N VAL A 295 5.92 -41.58 27.84
CA VAL A 295 6.43 -42.88 28.30
C VAL A 295 6.37 -42.97 29.82
N SER A 296 6.80 -41.93 30.53
CA SER A 296 6.71 -41.88 31.99
C SER A 296 5.27 -41.98 32.51
N LEU A 297 4.29 -41.40 31.81
CA LEU A 297 2.90 -41.42 32.23
C LEU A 297 2.21 -42.76 31.94
N LEU A 298 2.62 -43.44 30.86
CA LEU A 298 2.14 -44.77 30.51
C LEU A 298 2.83 -45.87 31.33
N THR A 299 4.01 -45.61 31.92
CA THR A 299 4.63 -46.57 32.83
C THR A 299 3.83 -46.69 34.14
N PRO A 300 3.58 -47.92 34.64
CA PRO A 300 2.88 -48.14 35.91
C PRO A 300 3.63 -47.48 37.08
N ILE A 301 2.90 -46.78 37.94
CA ILE A 301 3.48 -46.23 39.17
C ILE A 301 3.74 -47.39 40.14
N PRO A 302 4.96 -47.54 40.70
CA PRO A 302 5.35 -48.70 41.51
C PRO A 302 4.53 -48.99 42.79
N ALA A 303 3.55 -48.16 43.16
CA ALA A 303 2.86 -48.25 44.45
C ALA A 303 1.31 -48.31 44.40
N ALA A 304 0.67 -48.35 43.23
CA ALA A 304 -0.79 -48.48 43.14
C ALA A 304 -1.20 -49.46 42.04
N GLY A 305 -1.20 -50.75 42.38
CA GLY A 305 -1.78 -51.88 41.62
C GLY A 305 -1.96 -51.70 40.11
N ASN A 306 -1.02 -52.21 39.32
CA ASN A 306 -1.10 -52.54 37.88
C ASN A 306 -1.64 -51.47 36.88
N ALA A 307 -2.02 -50.26 37.29
CA ALA A 307 -2.55 -49.22 36.40
C ALA A 307 -1.52 -48.10 36.14
N ASN A 308 -1.51 -47.56 34.92
CA ASN A 308 -0.69 -46.40 34.56
C ASN A 308 -1.28 -45.08 35.08
N THR A 309 -0.48 -44.01 35.07
CA THR A 309 -0.86 -42.70 35.63
C THR A 309 -2.12 -42.14 34.96
N ILE A 310 -2.28 -42.38 33.66
CA ILE A 310 -3.43 -41.91 32.88
C ILE A 310 -4.71 -42.64 33.26
N ALA A 311 -4.67 -43.97 33.38
CA ALA A 311 -5.80 -44.77 33.83
C ALA A 311 -6.25 -44.35 35.24
N ILE A 312 -5.30 -44.01 36.13
CA ILE A 312 -5.62 -43.48 37.46
C ILE A 312 -6.29 -42.10 37.33
N ALA A 313 -5.73 -41.21 36.51
CA ALA A 313 -6.27 -39.87 36.29
C ALA A 313 -7.70 -39.91 35.72
N VAL A 314 -7.96 -40.74 34.71
CA VAL A 314 -9.30 -40.90 34.11
C VAL A 314 -10.32 -41.40 35.12
N ASN A 315 -9.95 -42.33 36.01
CA ASN A 315 -10.84 -42.82 37.07
C ASN A 315 -11.04 -41.80 38.21
N THR A 316 -10.10 -40.87 38.40
CA THR A 316 -10.10 -39.90 39.50
C THR A 316 -10.75 -38.57 39.11
N ALA A 317 -10.60 -38.13 37.86
CA ALA A 317 -11.04 -36.82 37.37
C ALA A 317 -12.54 -36.52 37.60
N PRO A 318 -13.49 -37.45 37.35
CA PRO A 318 -14.92 -37.20 37.60
C PRO A 318 -15.26 -36.93 39.07
N ASN A 319 -14.43 -37.42 40.00
CA ASN A 319 -14.65 -37.30 41.44
C ASN A 319 -14.08 -36.01 42.05
N LEU A 320 -13.29 -35.24 41.27
CA LEU A 320 -12.63 -34.01 41.72
C LEU A 320 -13.44 -32.72 41.44
N GLY A 321 -14.65 -32.83 40.89
CA GLY A 321 -15.62 -31.74 40.88
C GLY A 321 -15.35 -30.58 39.92
N LYS A 322 -14.83 -30.86 38.71
CA LYS A 322 -14.77 -29.88 37.62
C LYS A 322 -15.39 -30.45 36.34
N ASP A 323 -16.10 -29.57 35.64
CA ASP A 323 -16.86 -29.76 34.40
C ASP A 323 -16.04 -30.49 33.31
N PRO A 324 -16.56 -31.55 32.65
CA PRO A 324 -15.81 -32.35 31.66
C PRO A 324 -15.56 -31.61 30.34
N SER A 325 -14.58 -30.70 30.36
CA SER A 325 -13.81 -30.31 29.18
C SER A 325 -12.51 -31.14 29.17
N VAL A 326 -12.44 -32.10 28.25
CA VAL A 326 -11.80 -33.41 28.53
C VAL A 326 -10.27 -33.38 28.58
N ALA A 327 -9.59 -32.43 27.92
CA ALA A 327 -8.13 -32.49 27.74
C ALA A 327 -7.33 -31.66 28.77
N ALA A 328 -7.70 -30.40 29.01
CA ALA A 328 -6.94 -29.51 29.91
C ALA A 328 -7.03 -29.93 31.39
N ASP A 329 -8.23 -30.32 31.83
CA ASP A 329 -8.45 -30.78 33.20
C ASP A 329 -7.84 -32.18 33.44
N LEU A 330 -7.82 -33.04 32.40
CA LEU A 330 -7.15 -34.34 32.47
C LEU A 330 -5.63 -34.18 32.50
N ALA A 331 -5.06 -33.33 31.65
CA ALA A 331 -3.64 -32.99 31.66
C ALA A 331 -3.19 -32.45 33.03
N TYR A 332 -3.96 -31.52 33.60
CA TYR A 332 -3.73 -31.01 34.96
C TYR A 332 -3.75 -32.13 36.01
N THR A 333 -4.77 -32.99 35.98
CA THR A 333 -4.95 -34.08 36.94
C THR A 333 -3.81 -35.10 36.84
N VAL A 334 -3.34 -35.39 35.63
CA VAL A 334 -2.21 -36.30 35.37
C VAL A 334 -0.91 -35.74 35.98
N VAL A 335 -0.59 -34.47 35.72
CA VAL A 335 0.62 -33.82 36.27
C VAL A 335 0.56 -33.73 37.80
N TYR A 336 -0.62 -33.38 38.35
CA TYR A 336 -0.86 -33.38 39.79
C TYR A 336 -0.65 -34.77 40.42
N LEU A 337 -1.22 -35.83 39.81
CA LEU A 337 -1.13 -37.19 40.34
C LEU A 337 0.28 -37.76 40.28
N GLY A 338 1.08 -37.40 39.27
CA GLY A 338 2.49 -37.79 39.20
C GLY A 338 3.26 -37.35 40.44
N ALA A 339 3.25 -36.05 40.72
CA ALA A 339 3.93 -35.48 41.89
C ALA A 339 3.32 -35.92 43.23
N TYR A 340 1.99 -36.07 43.29
CA TYR A 340 1.30 -36.62 44.46
C TYR A 340 1.79 -38.03 44.81
N ASN A 341 1.87 -38.92 43.81
CA ASN A 341 2.27 -40.30 44.02
C ASN A 341 3.77 -40.45 44.29
N GLU A 342 4.60 -39.61 43.66
CA GLU A 342 6.04 -39.56 43.96
C GLU A 342 6.28 -39.19 45.43
N ALA A 343 5.60 -38.15 45.93
CA ALA A 343 5.69 -37.75 47.33
C ALA A 343 5.27 -38.87 48.29
N LEU A 344 4.18 -39.59 47.98
CA LEU A 344 3.78 -40.78 48.76
C LEU A 344 4.83 -41.89 48.71
N GLY A 345 5.43 -42.14 47.55
CA GLY A 345 6.52 -43.11 47.37
C GLY A 345 7.77 -42.77 48.20
N MET A 346 8.00 -41.49 48.46
CA MET A 346 9.06 -40.98 49.35
C MET A 346 8.68 -40.97 50.84
N GLY A 347 7.49 -41.47 51.20
CA GLY A 347 7.01 -41.58 52.58
C GLY A 347 6.28 -40.36 53.12
N ALA A 348 5.86 -39.43 52.25
CA ALA A 348 5.01 -38.30 52.66
C ALA A 348 3.64 -38.78 53.16
N SER A 349 3.01 -38.02 54.07
CA SER A 349 1.59 -38.22 54.39
C SER A 349 0.70 -37.81 53.21
N MET A 350 -0.56 -38.26 53.18
CA MET A 350 -1.51 -37.87 52.13
C MET A 350 -1.68 -36.35 52.01
N GLU A 351 -1.67 -35.63 53.13
CA GLU A 351 -1.74 -34.17 53.13
C GLU A 351 -0.48 -33.55 52.51
N GLN A 352 0.71 -34.06 52.88
CA GLN A 352 1.98 -33.58 52.31
C GLN A 352 2.08 -33.89 50.81
N ALA A 353 1.60 -35.05 50.38
CA ALA A 353 1.52 -35.41 48.97
C ALA A 353 0.54 -34.54 48.18
N HIS A 354 -0.61 -34.20 48.76
CA HIS A 354 -1.58 -33.27 48.16
C HIS A 354 -0.95 -31.90 47.91
N GLN A 355 -0.26 -31.35 48.91
CA GLN A 355 0.44 -30.08 48.76
C GLN A 355 1.58 -30.16 47.74
N ALA A 356 2.30 -31.29 47.67
CA ALA A 356 3.34 -31.51 46.66
C ALA A 356 2.77 -31.55 45.24
N GLY A 357 1.64 -32.24 45.03
CA GLY A 357 0.94 -32.28 43.75
C GLY A 357 0.47 -30.89 43.29
N LEU A 358 -0.14 -30.11 44.19
CA LEU A 358 -0.57 -28.74 43.89
C LEU A 358 0.62 -27.83 43.58
N ALA A 359 1.69 -27.93 44.38
CA ALA A 359 2.89 -27.12 44.20
C ALA A 359 3.60 -27.42 42.88
N TYR A 360 3.72 -28.70 42.51
CA TYR A 360 4.33 -29.10 41.24
C TYR A 360 3.47 -28.67 40.04
N ALA A 361 2.16 -28.95 40.07
CA ALA A 361 1.26 -28.54 38.99
C ALA A 361 1.25 -27.02 38.77
N ALA A 362 1.43 -26.21 39.81
CA ALA A 362 1.54 -24.75 39.72
C ALA A 362 2.96 -24.25 39.38
N SER A 363 3.98 -25.10 39.44
CA SER A 363 5.36 -24.74 39.10
C SER A 363 5.51 -24.51 37.59
N ALA A 364 6.57 -23.79 37.18
CA ALA A 364 6.86 -23.58 35.77
C ALA A 364 7.02 -24.89 34.98
N GLU A 365 7.61 -25.91 35.61
CA GLU A 365 7.80 -27.24 35.03
C GLU A 365 6.48 -28.00 34.90
N GLY A 366 5.64 -27.96 35.94
CA GLY A 366 4.31 -28.57 35.89
C GLY A 366 3.40 -27.91 34.85
N GLN A 367 3.40 -26.58 34.73
CA GLN A 367 2.65 -25.87 33.70
C GLN A 367 3.17 -26.19 32.29
N ALA A 368 4.48 -26.36 32.10
CA ALA A 368 5.06 -26.81 30.84
C ALA A 368 4.59 -28.24 30.48
N ASN A 369 4.59 -29.16 31.44
CA ASN A 369 4.11 -30.53 31.23
C ASN A 369 2.60 -30.59 30.93
N ILE A 370 1.79 -29.75 31.58
CA ILE A 370 0.35 -29.63 31.29
C ILE A 370 0.15 -29.13 29.85
N ALA A 371 0.85 -28.08 29.44
CA ALA A 371 0.76 -27.56 28.09
C ALA A 371 1.17 -28.60 27.03
N GLN A 372 2.21 -29.40 27.30
CA GLN A 372 2.61 -30.51 26.43
C GLN A 372 1.51 -31.57 26.31
N LEU A 373 0.90 -31.98 27.41
CA LEU A 373 -0.19 -32.98 27.40
C LEU A 373 -1.46 -32.46 26.71
N VAL A 374 -1.77 -31.18 26.85
CA VAL A 374 -2.86 -30.54 26.11
C VAL A 374 -2.57 -30.50 24.62
N ALA A 375 -1.34 -30.16 24.22
CA ALA A 375 -0.92 -30.18 22.82
C ALA A 375 -0.97 -31.60 22.20
N LEU A 376 -0.75 -32.62 23.03
CA LEU A 376 -0.86 -34.03 22.63
C LEU A 376 -2.31 -34.53 22.52
N GLY A 377 -3.30 -33.75 22.97
CA GLY A 377 -4.71 -34.15 22.90
C GLY A 377 -5.07 -35.30 23.84
N ILE A 378 -4.46 -35.37 25.03
CA ILE A 378 -4.77 -36.43 26.01
C ILE A 378 -6.27 -36.45 26.36
N ASP A 379 -6.89 -37.62 26.24
CA ASP A 379 -8.30 -37.82 26.59
C ASP A 379 -8.52 -39.21 27.22
N GLN A 380 -9.79 -39.58 27.47
CA GLN A 380 -10.12 -40.84 28.12
C GLN A 380 -9.75 -42.09 27.30
N SER A 381 -9.56 -41.98 25.99
CA SER A 381 -9.16 -43.11 25.13
C SER A 381 -7.76 -43.63 25.47
N TRP A 382 -6.92 -42.81 26.09
CA TRP A 382 -5.56 -43.17 26.47
C TRP A 382 -5.50 -44.16 27.65
N ALA A 383 -6.59 -44.33 28.40
CA ALA A 383 -6.64 -45.21 29.57
C ALA A 383 -6.44 -46.71 29.25
N THR A 384 -6.65 -47.12 28.00
CA THR A 384 -6.50 -48.51 27.56
C THR A 384 -5.14 -48.82 26.92
N MET A 385 -4.28 -47.82 26.76
CA MET A 385 -2.98 -47.96 26.09
C MET A 385 -1.95 -48.60 27.02
N THR A 386 -1.10 -49.47 26.46
CA THR A 386 -0.14 -50.29 27.21
C THR A 386 1.30 -49.74 27.18
N GLY A 387 1.55 -48.69 26.41
CA GLY A 387 2.84 -48.00 26.34
C GLY A 387 3.83 -48.64 25.35
N THR A 388 3.35 -49.37 24.35
CA THR A 388 4.21 -49.86 23.26
C THR A 388 4.69 -48.71 22.38
N ASP A 389 5.81 -48.89 21.68
CA ASP A 389 6.32 -47.88 20.75
C ASP A 389 5.28 -47.52 19.66
N GLU A 390 4.53 -48.51 19.16
CA GLU A 390 3.44 -48.30 18.18
C GLU A 390 2.30 -47.43 18.73
N GLU A 391 1.88 -47.65 19.98
CA GLU A 391 0.84 -46.85 20.64
C GLU A 391 1.32 -45.41 20.93
N VAL A 392 2.59 -45.25 21.32
CA VAL A 392 3.21 -43.93 21.54
C VAL A 392 3.34 -43.17 20.21
N ASP A 393 3.69 -43.85 19.13
CA ASP A 393 3.75 -43.26 17.80
C ASP A 393 2.36 -42.84 17.31
N GLU A 394 1.31 -43.64 17.54
CA GLU A 394 -0.08 -43.27 17.22
C GLU A 394 -0.53 -42.00 17.96
N ILE A 395 -0.17 -41.86 19.25
CA ILE A 395 -0.41 -40.64 20.03
C ILE A 395 0.25 -39.43 19.36
N ILE A 396 1.52 -39.55 19.01
CA ILE A 396 2.31 -38.44 18.45
C ILE A 396 1.77 -38.07 17.06
N ASP A 397 1.39 -39.05 16.24
CA ASP A 397 0.77 -38.83 14.93
C ASP A 397 -0.58 -38.11 15.04
N ASN A 398 -1.42 -38.51 15.99
CA ASN A 398 -2.70 -37.85 16.28
C ASN A 398 -2.48 -36.41 16.77
N ALA A 399 -1.48 -36.18 17.61
CA ALA A 399 -1.11 -34.85 18.09
C ALA A 399 -0.58 -33.94 16.98
N VAL A 400 0.28 -34.47 16.09
CA VAL A 400 0.74 -33.75 14.89
C VAL A 400 -0.44 -33.37 14.02
N THR A 401 -1.34 -34.33 13.73
CA THR A 401 -2.55 -34.10 12.92
C THR A 401 -3.45 -33.03 13.55
N SER A 402 -3.70 -33.11 14.85
CA SER A 402 -4.50 -32.14 15.60
C SER A 402 -3.85 -30.75 15.61
N THR A 403 -2.53 -30.69 15.81
CA THR A 403 -1.77 -29.42 15.80
C THR A 403 -1.80 -28.77 14.42
N ILE A 404 -1.59 -29.54 13.34
CA ILE A 404 -1.71 -29.04 11.97
C ILE A 404 -3.13 -28.51 11.73
N ALA A 405 -4.17 -29.24 12.13
CA ALA A 405 -5.56 -28.78 11.99
C ALA A 405 -5.81 -27.47 12.75
N GLN A 406 -5.27 -27.32 13.97
CA GLN A 406 -5.37 -26.09 14.75
C GLN A 406 -4.61 -24.92 14.09
N LEU A 407 -3.41 -25.17 13.56
CA LEU A 407 -2.63 -24.16 12.84
C LEU A 407 -3.36 -23.71 11.55
N LYS A 408 -4.03 -24.63 10.84
CA LYS A 408 -4.88 -24.31 9.69
C LYS A 408 -6.06 -23.43 10.08
N VAL A 409 -6.81 -23.81 11.12
CA VAL A 409 -7.94 -23.01 11.63
C VAL A 409 -7.49 -21.62 12.11
N ALA A 410 -6.29 -21.53 12.69
CA ALA A 410 -5.70 -20.27 13.11
C ALA A 410 -5.09 -19.45 11.95
N GLY A 411 -5.10 -19.96 10.72
CA GLY A 411 -4.52 -19.29 9.55
C GLY A 411 -2.99 -19.26 9.54
N TYR A 412 -2.32 -20.02 10.39
CA TYR A 412 -0.85 -20.14 10.41
C TYR A 412 -0.35 -21.22 9.47
N TYR A 413 -1.19 -22.16 9.06
CA TYR A 413 -0.84 -23.13 8.04
C TYR A 413 -1.83 -23.01 6.89
N PRO A 414 -1.47 -22.37 5.76
CA PRO A 414 -2.38 -22.18 4.65
C PRO A 414 -2.90 -23.52 4.12
N GLU A 415 -4.21 -23.60 3.91
CA GLU A 415 -4.86 -24.70 3.21
C GLU A 415 -5.43 -24.16 1.92
N PHE A 416 -4.99 -24.72 0.79
CA PHE A 416 -5.45 -24.30 -0.51
C PHE A 416 -6.61 -25.18 -0.98
N THR A 417 -7.71 -24.54 -1.39
CA THR A 417 -8.90 -25.19 -1.96
C THR A 417 -9.06 -24.83 -3.43
N ALA A 418 -10.02 -25.41 -4.16
CA ALA A 418 -10.33 -24.98 -5.53
C ALA A 418 -10.98 -23.57 -5.60
N GLU A 419 -11.31 -22.98 -4.45
CA GLU A 419 -11.82 -21.62 -4.33
C GLU A 419 -10.63 -20.63 -4.32
N SER A 420 -10.87 -19.35 -4.65
CA SER A 420 -9.78 -18.37 -4.78
C SER A 420 -8.98 -18.26 -3.48
N ASN A 421 -7.75 -18.76 -3.50
CA ASN A 421 -6.90 -18.76 -2.31
C ASN A 421 -6.09 -17.47 -2.21
N GLN A 422 -6.02 -16.93 -1.01
CA GLN A 422 -5.08 -15.85 -0.73
C GLN A 422 -3.65 -16.37 -0.76
N LEU A 423 -2.74 -15.52 -1.22
CA LEU A 423 -1.33 -15.83 -1.10
C LEU A 423 -0.89 -15.64 0.36
N PRO A 424 -0.18 -16.61 0.96
CA PRO A 424 0.32 -16.45 2.32
C PRO A 424 1.40 -15.37 2.41
N VAL A 425 1.55 -14.81 3.61
CA VAL A 425 2.62 -13.88 3.95
C VAL A 425 3.57 -14.51 4.96
N TYR A 426 4.80 -14.01 5.00
CA TYR A 426 5.75 -14.35 6.04
C TYR A 426 5.41 -13.62 7.34
N ASP A 427 5.39 -14.35 8.44
CA ASP A 427 5.13 -13.81 9.78
C ASP A 427 6.05 -14.47 10.80
N ALA A 428 7.10 -13.76 11.23
CA ALA A 428 8.08 -14.28 12.19
C ALA A 428 7.48 -14.63 13.57
N THR A 429 6.27 -14.16 13.88
CA THR A 429 5.57 -14.47 15.14
C THR A 429 4.73 -15.74 15.05
N SER A 430 4.47 -16.22 13.82
CA SER A 430 3.74 -17.46 13.57
C SER A 430 4.60 -18.70 13.86
N PRO A 431 4.04 -19.78 14.45
CA PRO A 431 4.76 -21.04 14.68
C PRO A 431 5.33 -21.68 13.40
N THR A 432 4.70 -21.43 12.26
CA THR A 432 5.08 -21.91 10.92
C THR A 432 5.79 -20.83 10.10
N MET A 433 6.04 -19.64 10.67
CA MET A 433 6.50 -18.47 9.93
C MET A 433 5.59 -18.01 8.78
N LEU A 434 4.37 -18.55 8.69
CA LEU A 434 3.37 -18.25 7.66
C LEU A 434 2.10 -17.72 8.30
N ARG A 435 1.40 -16.86 7.56
CA ARG A 435 0.06 -16.42 7.90
C ARG A 435 -0.79 -16.24 6.64
N VAL A 436 -2.05 -16.66 6.71
CA VAL A 436 -3.08 -16.31 5.74
C VAL A 436 -3.49 -14.86 6.02
N PRO A 437 -3.31 -13.92 5.08
CA PRO A 437 -3.63 -12.52 5.31
C PRO A 437 -5.15 -12.29 5.49
N ALA A 438 -5.57 -11.08 5.87
CA ALA A 438 -7.01 -10.78 5.88
C ALA A 438 -7.55 -10.58 4.46
N GLU A 439 -8.82 -10.88 4.23
CA GLU A 439 -9.50 -10.49 2.98
C GLU A 439 -9.45 -8.98 2.77
N GLY A 440 -9.04 -8.55 1.57
CA GLY A 440 -8.81 -7.13 1.26
C GLY A 440 -7.36 -6.68 1.49
N THR A 441 -6.46 -7.57 1.89
CA THR A 441 -5.01 -7.28 1.91
C THR A 441 -4.50 -6.96 0.51
N ILE A 442 -3.65 -5.95 0.43
CA ILE A 442 -3.08 -5.44 -0.82
C ILE A 442 -1.57 -5.60 -0.76
N PHE A 443 -0.95 -6.07 -1.85
CA PHE A 443 0.49 -6.28 -1.92
C PHE A 443 1.17 -5.20 -2.75
N SER A 444 2.27 -4.66 -2.25
CA SER A 444 3.01 -3.64 -2.97
C SER A 444 3.84 -4.25 -4.10
N LEU A 445 4.26 -3.42 -5.05
CA LEU A 445 5.15 -3.79 -6.16
C LEU A 445 6.45 -4.44 -5.65
N ALA A 446 6.90 -4.13 -4.44
CA ALA A 446 8.08 -4.73 -3.83
C ALA A 446 7.95 -6.24 -3.61
N ALA A 447 6.74 -6.74 -3.33
CA ALA A 447 6.49 -8.18 -3.17
C ALA A 447 6.62 -8.98 -4.47
N LEU A 448 6.53 -8.33 -5.64
CA LEU A 448 6.42 -9.02 -6.93
C LEU A 448 7.58 -9.98 -7.19
N THR A 449 8.81 -9.59 -6.85
CA THR A 449 10.00 -10.43 -7.07
C THR A 449 9.96 -11.73 -6.27
N LYS A 450 9.48 -11.67 -5.02
CA LYS A 450 9.34 -12.83 -4.13
C LYS A 450 8.26 -13.78 -4.64
N ILE A 451 7.14 -13.22 -5.08
CA ILE A 451 6.03 -13.98 -5.65
C ILE A 451 6.44 -14.73 -6.93
N ILE A 452 7.22 -14.09 -7.80
CA ILE A 452 7.79 -14.75 -8.99
C ILE A 452 8.74 -15.88 -8.56
N ALA A 453 9.64 -15.62 -7.60
CA ALA A 453 10.58 -16.62 -7.10
C ALA A 453 9.87 -17.83 -6.47
N LEU A 454 8.77 -17.60 -5.75
CA LEU A 454 7.92 -18.66 -5.22
C LEU A 454 7.28 -19.48 -6.35
N GLY A 455 6.74 -18.82 -7.38
CA GLY A 455 6.18 -19.49 -8.56
C GLY A 455 7.20 -20.39 -9.26
N GLU A 456 8.42 -19.89 -9.47
CA GLU A 456 9.52 -20.64 -10.07
C GLU A 456 9.98 -21.82 -9.19
N LEU A 457 10.06 -21.63 -7.86
CA LEU A 457 10.42 -22.69 -6.92
C LEU A 457 9.42 -23.85 -6.99
N ILE A 458 8.12 -23.53 -6.94
CA ILE A 458 7.04 -24.53 -7.05
C ILE A 458 7.12 -25.24 -8.40
N LEU A 459 7.32 -24.51 -9.50
CA LEU A 459 7.41 -25.05 -10.85
C LEU A 459 8.61 -25.97 -11.08
N SER A 460 9.75 -25.64 -10.48
CA SER A 460 10.99 -26.43 -10.63
C SER A 460 11.01 -27.70 -9.78
N GLY A 461 10.02 -27.85 -8.89
CA GLY A 461 9.97 -28.93 -7.93
C GLY A 461 11.04 -28.82 -6.84
N GLY A 462 11.57 -27.63 -6.58
CA GLY A 462 12.60 -27.39 -5.58
C GLY A 462 12.07 -27.49 -4.14
N ASP A 463 12.93 -27.83 -3.20
CA ASP A 463 12.56 -27.92 -1.79
C ASP A 463 12.35 -26.53 -1.16
N LEU A 464 11.28 -26.37 -0.38
CA LEU A 464 11.00 -25.14 0.37
C LEU A 464 11.88 -25.10 1.64
N ASP A 465 12.93 -24.30 1.60
CA ASP A 465 13.79 -24.04 2.76
C ASP A 465 13.08 -23.07 3.72
N ILE A 466 12.61 -23.58 4.86
CA ILE A 466 11.91 -22.78 5.88
C ILE A 466 12.73 -21.57 6.35
N THR A 467 14.07 -21.63 6.27
CA THR A 467 14.94 -20.53 6.70
C THR A 467 14.96 -19.37 5.70
N LYS A 468 14.44 -19.57 4.49
CA LYS A 468 14.40 -18.61 3.38
C LYS A 468 13.00 -18.15 3.00
N LEU A 469 11.97 -18.45 3.80
CA LEU A 469 10.58 -18.09 3.48
C LEU A 469 10.40 -16.59 3.19
N LYS A 470 11.12 -15.73 3.91
CA LYS A 470 11.13 -14.28 3.68
C LYS A 470 11.64 -13.86 2.29
N ASP A 471 12.36 -14.74 1.59
CA ASP A 471 12.87 -14.50 0.23
C ASP A 471 11.83 -14.89 -0.84
N TYR A 472 10.80 -15.68 -0.46
CA TYR A 472 9.76 -16.18 -1.35
C TYR A 472 8.37 -15.59 -1.08
N LEU A 473 8.15 -15.02 0.11
CA LEU A 473 6.83 -14.53 0.53
C LEU A 473 6.86 -13.05 0.87
N PRO A 474 5.74 -12.33 0.66
CA PRO A 474 5.60 -10.95 1.13
C PRO A 474 5.84 -10.85 2.63
N VAL A 475 6.60 -9.85 3.03
CA VAL A 475 7.00 -9.55 4.40
C VAL A 475 6.58 -8.11 4.74
N ASN A 476 6.11 -7.92 5.97
CA ASN A 476 6.00 -6.60 6.58
C ASN A 476 7.03 -6.53 7.73
N ASP A 477 8.23 -6.07 7.42
CA ASP A 477 9.35 -5.97 8.35
C ASP A 477 9.69 -4.50 8.62
N ALA A 478 9.09 -4.00 9.69
CA ALA A 478 9.36 -2.68 10.23
C ALA A 478 10.83 -2.47 10.61
N THR A 479 11.55 -3.53 10.98
CA THR A 479 12.95 -3.44 11.42
C THR A 479 13.92 -3.30 10.26
N ALA A 480 13.59 -3.88 9.11
CA ALA A 480 14.35 -3.76 7.87
C ALA A 480 13.84 -2.66 6.94
N SER A 481 12.76 -1.95 7.32
CA SER A 481 12.03 -1.04 6.43
C SER A 481 11.60 -1.71 5.12
N GLN A 482 11.25 -3.00 5.18
CA GLN A 482 10.76 -3.78 4.03
C GLN A 482 9.26 -3.98 4.15
N PHE A 483 8.50 -3.40 3.22
CA PHE A 483 7.04 -3.30 3.32
C PHE A 483 6.37 -3.76 2.03
N GLU A 484 5.83 -4.97 2.08
CA GLU A 484 5.38 -5.66 0.88
C GLU A 484 3.88 -5.90 0.85
N PHE A 485 3.16 -5.62 1.95
CA PHE A 485 1.70 -5.68 2.01
C PHE A 485 1.08 -4.72 3.02
N LEU A 486 -0.21 -4.41 2.81
CA LEU A 486 -1.09 -3.66 3.71
C LEU A 486 -2.27 -4.54 4.09
N GLU A 487 -2.52 -4.69 5.38
CA GLU A 487 -3.67 -5.46 5.86
C GLU A 487 -4.98 -4.72 5.56
N ALA A 488 -6.09 -5.47 5.53
CA ALA A 488 -7.42 -4.90 5.27
C ALA A 488 -7.78 -3.75 6.22
N ALA A 489 -7.38 -3.82 7.49
CA ALA A 489 -7.59 -2.76 8.46
C ALA A 489 -6.81 -1.47 8.09
N ASP A 490 -5.58 -1.61 7.60
CA ASP A 490 -4.74 -0.49 7.15
C ASP A 490 -5.32 0.16 5.90
N VAL A 491 -5.76 -0.65 4.94
CA VAL A 491 -6.44 -0.21 3.73
C VAL A 491 -7.69 0.60 4.09
N ASN A 492 -8.50 0.10 5.02
CA ASN A 492 -9.70 0.81 5.48
C ASN A 492 -9.37 2.11 6.21
N ALA A 493 -8.31 2.15 7.02
CA ALA A 493 -7.87 3.36 7.72
C ALA A 493 -7.44 4.45 6.72
N VAL A 494 -6.65 4.08 5.70
CA VAL A 494 -6.22 4.97 4.62
C VAL A 494 -7.42 5.52 3.85
N LYS A 495 -8.35 4.66 3.42
CA LYS A 495 -9.55 5.07 2.67
C LYS A 495 -10.43 6.01 3.49
N SER A 496 -10.66 5.68 4.76
CA SER A 496 -11.50 6.50 5.65
C SER A 496 -10.91 7.91 5.84
N ALA A 497 -9.59 8.03 5.97
CA ALA A 497 -8.93 9.34 6.08
C ALA A 497 -9.05 10.14 4.77
N ILE A 498 -8.81 9.51 3.62
CA ILE A 498 -8.97 10.14 2.30
C ILE A 498 -10.40 10.66 2.10
N ASP A 499 -11.41 9.86 2.43
CA ASP A 499 -12.81 10.23 2.27
C ASP A 499 -13.18 11.44 3.16
N GLY A 500 -12.67 11.47 4.40
CA GLY A 500 -12.83 12.61 5.30
C GLY A 500 -12.16 13.89 4.78
N TYR A 501 -10.91 13.80 4.32
CA TYR A 501 -10.19 14.93 3.72
C TYR A 501 -10.89 15.45 2.46
N ASN A 502 -11.35 14.55 1.59
CA ASN A 502 -12.02 14.90 0.34
C ASN A 502 -13.38 15.55 0.56
N THR A 503 -14.12 15.11 1.58
CA THR A 503 -15.37 15.76 2.01
C THR A 503 -15.08 17.21 2.40
N TYR A 504 -14.09 17.45 3.25
CA TYR A 504 -13.70 18.81 3.65
C TYR A 504 -13.26 19.68 2.45
N LEU A 505 -12.43 19.15 1.55
CA LEU A 505 -11.99 19.89 0.35
C LEU A 505 -13.16 20.31 -0.53
N ASN A 506 -14.13 19.41 -0.76
CA ASN A 506 -15.31 19.70 -1.57
C ASN A 506 -16.20 20.77 -0.94
N GLU A 507 -16.40 20.70 0.38
CA GLU A 507 -17.14 21.71 1.15
C GLU A 507 -16.45 23.09 1.05
N GLN A 508 -15.12 23.13 1.23
CA GLN A 508 -14.37 24.37 1.14
C GLN A 508 -14.35 24.96 -0.28
N ALA A 509 -14.27 24.11 -1.32
CA ALA A 509 -14.34 24.59 -2.70
C ALA A 509 -15.69 25.28 -2.98
N SER A 510 -16.79 24.69 -2.49
CA SER A 510 -18.13 25.26 -2.61
C SER A 510 -18.27 26.56 -1.82
N ALA A 511 -17.83 26.58 -0.56
CA ALA A 511 -17.95 27.74 0.33
C ALA A 511 -17.16 28.96 -0.16
N ARG A 512 -16.01 28.75 -0.82
CA ARG A 512 -15.08 29.81 -1.25
C ARG A 512 -15.17 30.13 -2.73
N ASP A 513 -16.12 29.52 -3.44
CA ASP A 513 -16.29 29.71 -4.88
C ASP A 513 -15.00 29.36 -5.67
N LEU A 514 -14.44 28.20 -5.35
CA LEU A 514 -13.26 27.62 -6.00
C LEU A 514 -13.68 26.55 -7.02
N ALA A 515 -12.84 26.35 -8.04
CA ALA A 515 -12.94 25.18 -8.89
C ALA A 515 -12.53 23.92 -8.10
N TYR A 516 -13.04 22.76 -8.51
CA TYR A 516 -12.78 21.49 -7.83
C TYR A 516 -12.55 20.39 -8.86
N VAL A 517 -11.51 19.60 -8.66
CA VAL A 517 -11.19 18.42 -9.47
C VAL A 517 -11.35 17.18 -8.60
N ASP A 518 -12.28 16.31 -8.98
CA ASP A 518 -12.47 15.00 -8.36
C ASP A 518 -11.50 13.96 -8.96
N VAL A 519 -10.22 14.12 -8.62
CA VAL A 519 -9.14 13.21 -9.02
C VAL A 519 -9.40 11.79 -8.52
N LYS A 520 -10.04 11.61 -7.34
CA LYS A 520 -10.39 10.29 -6.83
C LYS A 520 -11.27 9.52 -7.82
N SER A 521 -12.38 10.11 -8.24
CA SER A 521 -13.27 9.46 -9.21
C SER A 521 -12.59 9.21 -10.55
N VAL A 522 -11.76 10.15 -11.03
CA VAL A 522 -10.97 9.98 -12.27
C VAL A 522 -10.02 8.77 -12.15
N MET A 523 -9.32 8.62 -11.02
CA MET A 523 -8.38 7.51 -10.83
C MET A 523 -9.11 6.17 -10.64
N ASP A 524 -10.25 6.17 -9.97
CA ASP A 524 -11.10 4.98 -9.82
C ASP A 524 -11.63 4.50 -11.18
N GLU A 525 -12.03 5.42 -12.06
CA GLU A 525 -12.44 5.09 -13.43
C GLU A 525 -11.23 4.63 -14.28
N ALA A 526 -10.07 5.25 -14.12
CA ALA A 526 -8.84 4.84 -14.80
C ALA A 526 -8.44 3.40 -14.47
N ALA A 527 -8.78 2.86 -13.30
CA ALA A 527 -8.55 1.45 -12.99
C ALA A 527 -9.20 0.49 -14.01
N SER A 528 -10.32 0.90 -14.62
CA SER A 528 -11.00 0.14 -15.69
C SER A 528 -10.55 0.51 -17.11
N GLY A 529 -9.73 1.57 -17.24
CA GLY A 529 -9.27 2.12 -18.51
C GLY A 529 -10.17 3.25 -19.03
N ILE A 530 -9.64 4.47 -19.04
CA ILE A 530 -10.28 5.65 -19.66
C ILE A 530 -9.64 5.90 -21.02
N ILE A 531 -10.43 6.22 -22.04
CA ILE A 531 -9.91 6.62 -23.35
C ILE A 531 -9.90 8.15 -23.44
N ILE A 532 -8.71 8.73 -23.61
CA ILE A 532 -8.51 10.18 -23.81
C ILE A 532 -7.78 10.38 -25.13
N ASP A 533 -8.41 11.07 -26.07
CA ASP A 533 -7.92 11.31 -27.43
C ASP A 533 -7.37 10.06 -28.13
N GLY A 534 -8.11 8.96 -28.01
CA GLY A 534 -7.78 7.68 -28.65
C GLY A 534 -6.68 6.86 -27.97
N VAL A 535 -6.16 7.31 -26.82
CA VAL A 535 -5.18 6.56 -26.01
C VAL A 535 -5.86 6.08 -24.73
N THR A 536 -5.67 4.81 -24.38
CA THR A 536 -6.17 4.24 -23.12
C THR A 536 -5.22 4.57 -21.97
N PHE A 537 -5.76 5.15 -20.91
CA PHE A 537 -5.10 5.42 -19.64
C PHE A 537 -5.65 4.50 -18.57
N SER A 538 -4.78 3.78 -17.88
CA SER A 538 -5.15 2.93 -16.75
C SER A 538 -4.10 2.90 -15.63
N THR A 539 -4.47 2.30 -14.51
CA THR A 539 -3.58 2.06 -13.37
C THR A 539 -2.58 0.93 -13.61
N ALA A 540 -2.58 0.30 -14.79
CA ALA A 540 -1.66 -0.77 -15.12
C ALA A 540 -0.20 -0.27 -15.13
N TYR A 541 0.67 -0.97 -14.39
CA TYR A 541 2.08 -0.64 -14.31
C TYR A 541 2.78 -0.76 -15.67
N ILE A 542 3.59 0.25 -16.03
CA ILE A 542 4.34 0.38 -17.30
C ILE A 542 3.45 0.61 -18.54
N SER A 543 2.37 -0.15 -18.71
CA SER A 543 1.54 -0.15 -19.93
C SER A 543 0.31 0.74 -19.87
N GLY A 544 -0.08 1.20 -18.67
CA GLY A 544 -1.29 1.99 -18.46
C GLY A 544 -1.18 3.47 -18.82
N ASN A 545 -0.04 3.95 -19.29
CA ASN A 545 0.24 5.36 -19.62
C ASN A 545 0.18 6.38 -18.46
N LEU A 546 -0.38 6.01 -17.29
CA LEU A 546 -0.68 6.94 -16.20
C LEU A 546 0.42 7.02 -15.14
N PHE A 547 0.86 5.89 -14.61
CA PHE A 547 1.90 5.82 -13.57
C PHE A 547 3.30 5.58 -14.16
N SER A 548 4.28 6.24 -13.55
CA SER A 548 5.71 6.10 -13.85
C SER A 548 6.29 4.79 -13.29
N LEU A 549 7.59 4.56 -13.46
CA LEU A 549 8.27 3.33 -13.05
C LEU A 549 8.24 3.08 -11.53
N ASP A 550 7.93 4.08 -10.71
CA ASP A 550 7.76 3.89 -9.27
C ASP A 550 6.35 3.43 -8.86
N GLY A 551 5.40 3.44 -9.81
CA GLY A 551 4.02 3.05 -9.59
C GLY A 551 3.21 4.01 -8.68
N ALA A 552 3.79 5.11 -8.21
CA ALA A 552 3.16 6.06 -7.30
C ALA A 552 2.97 7.44 -7.94
N HIS A 553 3.98 7.92 -8.65
CA HIS A 553 3.94 9.19 -9.37
C HIS A 553 3.44 9.00 -10.80
N LEU A 554 2.87 10.07 -11.36
CA LEU A 554 2.39 10.08 -12.72
C LEU A 554 3.53 10.18 -13.72
N THR A 555 3.29 9.68 -14.93
CA THR A 555 4.14 9.98 -16.09
C THR A 555 3.99 11.45 -16.49
N GLN A 556 4.90 11.97 -17.31
CA GLN A 556 4.76 13.33 -17.86
C GLN A 556 3.45 13.49 -18.64
N ARG A 557 3.04 12.44 -19.36
CA ARG A 557 1.72 12.34 -19.99
C ARG A 557 0.57 12.37 -18.98
N GLY A 558 0.70 11.64 -17.87
CA GLY A 558 -0.26 11.67 -16.77
C GLY A 558 -0.41 13.08 -16.16
N TYR A 559 0.70 13.82 -16.00
CA TYR A 559 0.63 15.22 -15.56
C TYR A 559 -0.07 16.14 -16.57
N ALA A 560 0.08 15.92 -17.87
CA ALA A 560 -0.69 16.64 -18.89
C ALA A 560 -2.19 16.34 -18.81
N VAL A 561 -2.58 15.09 -18.52
CA VAL A 561 -3.98 14.73 -18.25
C VAL A 561 -4.51 15.47 -17.03
N ILE A 562 -3.77 15.51 -15.92
CA ILE A 562 -4.17 16.29 -14.73
C ILE A 562 -4.28 17.78 -15.04
N ALA A 563 -3.35 18.34 -15.83
CA ALA A 563 -3.41 19.75 -16.25
C ALA A 563 -4.73 20.04 -16.99
N ASN A 564 -5.16 19.14 -17.88
CA ASN A 564 -6.44 19.28 -18.59
C ASN A 564 -7.64 19.20 -17.65
N PHE A 565 -7.68 18.26 -16.71
CA PHE A 565 -8.76 18.21 -15.71
C PHE A 565 -8.84 19.49 -14.87
N VAL A 566 -7.69 20.08 -14.53
CA VAL A 566 -7.66 21.37 -13.84
C VAL A 566 -8.17 22.51 -14.73
N ILE A 567 -7.71 22.58 -15.98
CA ILE A 567 -8.16 23.58 -16.96
C ILE A 567 -9.68 23.49 -17.17
N ASP A 568 -10.20 22.27 -17.33
CA ASP A 568 -11.63 22.03 -17.51
C ASP A 568 -12.44 22.44 -16.28
N ALA A 569 -11.97 22.11 -15.07
CA ALA A 569 -12.62 22.55 -13.84
C ALA A 569 -12.66 24.08 -13.71
N VAL A 570 -11.58 24.78 -14.08
CA VAL A 570 -11.52 26.25 -14.08
C VAL A 570 -12.45 26.84 -15.13
N ASN A 571 -12.40 26.33 -16.37
CA ASN A 571 -13.29 26.74 -17.46
C ASN A 571 -14.77 26.55 -17.09
N ASN A 572 -15.12 25.40 -16.50
CA ASN A 572 -16.49 25.09 -16.07
C ASN A 572 -16.95 25.96 -14.90
N LYS A 573 -16.07 26.19 -13.91
CA LYS A 573 -16.42 26.96 -12.70
C LYS A 573 -16.61 28.44 -12.99
N TYR A 574 -15.73 29.01 -13.80
CA TYR A 574 -15.61 30.47 -13.98
C TYR A 574 -16.03 30.96 -15.37
N GLY A 575 -16.41 30.06 -16.28
CA GLY A 575 -16.66 30.42 -17.67
C GLY A 575 -15.41 30.93 -18.39
N SER A 576 -14.22 30.57 -17.90
CA SER A 576 -12.95 30.81 -18.58
C SER A 576 -12.87 29.99 -19.87
N LYS A 577 -12.01 30.42 -20.79
CA LYS A 577 -11.66 29.70 -22.01
C LYS A 577 -10.15 29.59 -22.09
N ILE A 578 -9.57 28.74 -21.26
CA ILE A 578 -8.16 28.36 -21.29
C ILE A 578 -8.02 27.12 -22.19
N PRO A 579 -7.11 27.12 -23.18
CA PRO A 579 -6.93 25.96 -24.04
C PRO A 579 -6.29 24.80 -23.28
N THR A 580 -6.66 23.58 -23.65
CA THR A 580 -6.06 22.35 -23.11
C THR A 580 -4.68 22.07 -23.71
N VAL A 581 -3.98 21.14 -23.09
CA VAL A 581 -2.70 20.58 -23.52
C VAL A 581 -2.97 19.33 -24.35
N GLN A 582 -2.21 19.10 -25.43
CA GLN A 582 -2.23 17.82 -26.15
C GLN A 582 -1.40 16.79 -25.36
N GLN A 583 -2.03 16.04 -24.46
CA GLN A 583 -1.36 15.12 -23.56
C GLN A 583 -0.53 14.05 -24.29
N ASN A 584 -0.94 13.63 -25.48
CA ASN A 584 -0.25 12.57 -26.21
C ASN A 584 1.13 12.99 -26.75
N ASP A 585 1.44 14.30 -26.76
CA ASP A 585 2.75 14.83 -27.14
C ASP A 585 3.82 14.58 -26.05
N TYR A 586 3.41 14.17 -24.85
CA TYR A 586 4.30 13.96 -23.71
C TYR A 586 4.67 12.47 -23.56
N PRO A 587 5.91 12.18 -23.11
CA PRO A 587 6.39 10.81 -22.95
C PRO A 587 5.78 10.11 -21.72
N VAL A 588 5.74 8.78 -21.78
CA VAL A 588 5.26 7.90 -20.69
C VAL A 588 6.42 7.42 -19.83
N ILE A 589 7.55 7.10 -20.47
CA ILE A 589 8.77 6.67 -19.81
C ILE A 589 9.87 7.59 -20.28
N GLU A 590 10.74 7.96 -19.36
CA GLU A 590 11.92 8.71 -19.72
C GLU A 590 12.98 7.78 -20.32
N GLU A 591 13.22 7.90 -21.62
CA GLU A 591 14.41 7.33 -22.22
C GLU A 591 15.63 8.06 -21.64
N SER A 592 16.36 7.42 -20.73
CA SER A 592 17.73 7.84 -20.46
C SER A 592 18.58 7.45 -21.67
N THR A 593 19.36 8.39 -22.22
CA THR A 593 20.56 7.98 -22.96
C THR A 593 21.35 7.04 -22.05
N PRO A 594 21.73 5.82 -22.49
CA PRO A 594 22.48 4.92 -21.64
C PRO A 594 23.74 5.64 -21.19
N ASP A 595 23.95 5.77 -19.88
CA ASP A 595 25.30 5.91 -19.39
C ASP A 595 26.02 4.65 -19.87
N VAL A 596 26.95 4.83 -20.81
CA VAL A 596 27.91 3.79 -21.14
C VAL A 596 28.58 3.44 -19.81
N ALA A 597 28.27 2.27 -19.28
CA ALA A 597 28.93 1.75 -18.10
C ALA A 597 30.44 1.92 -18.30
N PRO A 598 31.20 2.45 -17.32
CA PRO A 598 32.64 2.48 -17.46
C PRO A 598 33.09 1.02 -17.62
N SER A 599 33.62 0.71 -18.80
CA SER A 599 34.35 -0.53 -19.02
C SER A 599 35.46 -0.59 -17.98
N ASN A 600 35.43 -1.60 -17.11
CA ASN A 600 36.61 -2.28 -16.57
C ASN A 600 36.23 -3.68 -16.10
#